data_AF-A0A7J5L8H8-F1
#
_entry.id   AF-A0A7J5L8H8-F1
#
_cell.length_a   1.000
_cell.length_b   1.000
_cell.length_c   1.000
_cell.angle_alpha   90.00
_cell.angle_beta   90.00
_cell.angle_gamma   90.00
#
_symmetry.space_group_name_H-M   'P 1'
#
loop_
_entity.id
_entity.type
_entity.pdbx_description
1 polymer ?
#
loop_
_entity_poly.entity_id
_entity_poly.type
_entity_poly.pdbx_seq_one_letter_code
_entity_poly.pdbx_strand_id
1 'polypeptide(L)'
;YILFLGSTGTESNQAPCLSLVQFQIEQGELVMTAYQRSSDANLGLPADIYHLYLISRQIELPLKSITLNLGNVHIYENNIDKTEQLLAGNENVKFELNV
;
A
#
# COMPACT_ATOMS: atom_id res chain seq x y z
N TYR A 1 -6.36 -16.20 7.42
CA TYR A 1 -5.62 -16.68 6.22
C TYR A 1 -4.43 -15.76 5.97
N ILE A 2 -3.30 -16.26 5.45
CA ILE A 2 -2.12 -15.45 5.09
C ILE A 2 -1.83 -15.64 3.61
N LEU A 3 -1.65 -14.53 2.89
CA LEU A 3 -1.27 -14.46 1.48
C LEU A 3 0.13 -13.86 1.38
N PHE A 4 1.08 -14.61 0.83
CA PHE A 4 2.40 -14.11 0.46
C PHE A 4 2.36 -13.65 -1.00
N LEU A 5 2.54 -12.37 -1.22
CA LEU A 5 2.63 -11.82 -2.57
C LEU A 5 4.03 -12.08 -3.11
N GLY A 6 4.12 -12.63 -4.33
CA GLY A 6 5.38 -12.99 -4.98
C GLY A 6 5.90 -14.40 -4.73
N SER A 7 5.24 -15.23 -3.91
CA SER A 7 5.58 -16.66 -3.79
C SER A 7 4.96 -17.49 -4.94
N THR A 8 5.07 -17.01 -6.17
CA THR A 8 4.47 -17.67 -7.36
C THR A 8 5.40 -18.71 -7.99
N GLY A 9 6.63 -18.88 -7.46
CA GLY A 9 7.68 -19.71 -8.06
C GLY A 9 8.27 -19.11 -9.33
N THR A 10 7.91 -17.88 -9.69
CA THR A 10 8.42 -17.16 -10.86
C THR A 10 9.68 -16.40 -10.48
N GLU A 11 10.76 -16.58 -11.25
CA GLU A 11 11.97 -15.76 -11.07
C GLU A 11 11.68 -14.29 -11.38
N SER A 12 12.14 -13.42 -10.48
CA SER A 12 12.02 -11.96 -10.63
C SER A 12 13.25 -11.30 -10.04
N ASN A 13 13.74 -10.25 -10.71
CA ASN A 13 14.79 -9.39 -10.19
C ASN A 13 14.27 -8.37 -9.18
N GLN A 14 12.96 -8.35 -8.93
CA GLN A 14 12.30 -7.45 -8.00
C GLN A 14 11.53 -8.24 -6.94
N ALA A 15 11.95 -8.08 -5.68
CA ALA A 15 11.16 -8.52 -4.54
C ALA A 15 9.93 -7.61 -4.39
N PRO A 16 8.73 -8.17 -4.17
CA PRO A 16 7.50 -7.38 -4.07
C PRO A 16 7.58 -6.39 -2.90
N CYS A 17 7.07 -5.18 -3.12
CA CYS A 17 7.03 -4.13 -2.09
C CYS A 17 5.97 -4.46 -1.03
N LEU A 18 4.72 -4.69 -1.45
CA LEU A 18 3.67 -5.34 -0.64
C LEU A 18 3.90 -6.84 -0.69
N SER A 19 4.31 -7.45 0.44
CA SER A 19 4.77 -8.84 0.45
C SER A 19 3.86 -9.78 1.23
N LEU A 20 3.03 -9.26 2.13
CA LEU A 20 2.15 -10.08 2.97
C LEU A 20 0.81 -9.39 3.19
N VAL A 21 -0.27 -10.17 3.06
CA VAL A 21 -1.63 -9.79 3.50
C VAL A 21 -2.20 -10.90 4.37
N GLN A 22 -2.61 -10.54 5.57
CA GLN A 22 -3.29 -11.40 6.53
C GLN A 22 -4.75 -10.98 6.65
N PHE A 23 -5.62 -11.98 6.65
CA PHE A 23 -7.07 -11.83 6.78
C PHE A 23 -7.55 -12.52 8.06
N GLN A 24 -8.35 -11.81 8.84
CA GLN A 24 -8.99 -12.26 10.07
C GLN A 24 -10.49 -11.92 10.00
N ILE A 25 -11.30 -12.69 10.72
CA ILE A 25 -12.72 -12.41 10.89
C ILE A 25 -12.94 -12.15 12.37
N GLU A 26 -13.50 -10.99 12.70
CA GLU A 26 -13.83 -10.60 14.05
C GLU A 26 -15.30 -10.18 14.11
N GLN A 27 -16.12 -10.88 14.90
CA GLN A 27 -17.55 -10.58 15.03
C GLN A 27 -18.33 -10.51 13.70
N GLY A 28 -17.89 -11.29 12.69
CA GLY A 28 -18.51 -11.30 11.37
C GLY A 28 -18.00 -10.20 10.43
N GLU A 29 -16.98 -9.44 10.83
CA GLU A 29 -16.37 -8.40 10.01
C GLU A 29 -14.94 -8.77 9.61
N LEU A 30 -14.51 -8.29 8.44
CA LEU A 30 -13.19 -8.54 7.88
C LEU A 30 -12.15 -7.58 8.48
N VAL A 31 -11.11 -8.14 9.10
CA VAL A 31 -9.90 -7.42 9.52
C VAL A 31 -8.75 -7.81 8.60
N MET A 32 -8.19 -6.84 7.90
CA MET A 32 -7.02 -7.02 7.04
C MET A 32 -5.79 -6.40 7.68
N THR A 33 -4.66 -7.11 7.65
CA THR A 33 -3.35 -6.58 7.99
C THR A 33 -2.40 -6.83 6.83
N ALA A 34 -1.65 -5.83 6.41
CA ALA A 34 -0.68 -5.96 5.34
C ALA A 34 0.70 -5.47 5.77
N TYR A 35 1.73 -5.94 5.08
CA TYR A 35 3.11 -5.48 5.26
C TYR A 35 3.72 -5.07 3.93
N GLN A 36 4.28 -3.85 3.91
CA GLN A 36 5.11 -3.36 2.83
C GLN A 36 6.54 -3.17 3.30
N ARG A 37 7.50 -3.83 2.64
CA ARG A 37 8.93 -3.66 2.96
C ARG A 37 9.45 -2.27 2.58
N SER A 38 8.85 -1.66 1.56
CA SER A 38 9.31 -0.43 0.91
C SER A 38 8.09 0.28 0.31
N SER A 39 7.96 1.58 0.51
CA SER A 39 6.80 2.34 0.06
C SER A 39 7.19 3.78 -0.31
N ASP A 40 6.90 4.15 -1.55
CA ASP A 40 6.93 5.55 -1.99
C ASP A 40 5.70 6.26 -1.44
N ALA A 41 5.92 7.21 -0.54
CA ALA A 41 4.85 7.89 0.19
C ALA A 41 3.91 8.70 -0.72
N ASN A 42 4.40 9.21 -1.86
CA ASN A 42 3.64 10.13 -2.71
C ASN A 42 2.76 9.41 -3.73
N LEU A 43 3.28 8.35 -4.37
CA LEU A 43 2.62 7.69 -5.50
C LEU A 43 2.24 6.24 -5.20
N GLY A 44 3.20 5.44 -4.74
CA GLY A 44 2.98 4.01 -4.49
C GLY A 44 2.01 3.74 -3.35
N LEU A 45 2.27 4.35 -2.19
CA LEU A 45 1.49 4.12 -0.97
C LEU A 45 -0.01 4.41 -1.13
N PRO A 46 -0.44 5.56 -1.70
CA PRO A 46 -1.87 5.80 -1.93
C PRO A 46 -2.52 4.75 -2.84
N ALA A 47 -1.82 4.34 -3.91
CA ALA A 47 -2.33 3.31 -4.82
C ALA A 47 -2.44 1.94 -4.12
N ASP A 48 -1.46 1.58 -3.30
CA ASP A 48 -1.45 0.31 -2.56
C ASP A 48 -2.54 0.24 -1.49
N ILE A 49 -2.80 1.34 -0.77
CA ILE A 49 -3.93 1.43 0.16
C ILE A 49 -5.25 1.22 -0.57
N TYR A 50 -5.42 1.85 -1.73
CA TYR A 50 -6.62 1.66 -2.55
C TYR A 50 -6.75 0.23 -3.06
N HIS A 51 -5.66 -0.42 -3.47
CA HIS A 51 -5.67 -1.83 -3.85
C HIS A 51 -6.08 -2.75 -2.70
N LEU A 52 -5.58 -2.53 -1.48
CA LEU A 52 -6.00 -3.31 -0.30
C LEU A 52 -7.50 -3.13 -0.03
N TYR A 53 -8.02 -1.91 -0.19
CA TYR A 53 -9.44 -1.66 -0.12
C TYR A 53 -10.20 -2.43 -1.21
N LEU A 54 -9.77 -2.40 -2.47
CA LEU A 54 -10.41 -3.16 -3.56
C LEU A 54 -10.40 -4.68 -3.31
N ILE A 55 -9.31 -5.23 -2.76
CA ILE A 55 -9.24 -6.64 -2.34
C ILE A 55 -10.32 -6.94 -1.29
N SER A 56 -10.49 -6.07 -0.29
CA SER A 56 -11.54 -6.27 0.73
C SER A 56 -12.94 -6.35 0.13
N ARG A 57 -13.20 -5.61 -0.96
CA ARG A 57 -14.49 -5.60 -1.67
C ARG A 57 -14.80 -6.89 -2.43
N GLN A 58 -13.79 -7.74 -2.67
CA GLN A 58 -13.97 -9.06 -3.29
C GLN A 58 -14.38 -10.14 -2.27
N ILE A 59 -14.48 -9.80 -0.99
CA ILE A 59 -14.82 -10.71 0.09
C ILE A 59 -16.21 -10.33 0.60
N GLU A 60 -17.11 -11.30 0.71
CA GLU A 60 -18.51 -11.11 1.14
C GLU A 60 -18.65 -10.90 2.67
N LEU A 61 -17.85 -10.00 3.24
CA LEU A 61 -17.90 -9.58 4.63
C LEU A 61 -17.73 -8.05 4.73
N PRO A 62 -18.41 -7.37 5.66
CA PRO A 62 -18.17 -5.95 5.90
C PRO A 62 -16.72 -5.73 6.34
N LEU A 63 -16.04 -4.74 5.78
CA LEU A 63 -14.69 -4.37 6.18
C LEU A 63 -14.72 -3.65 7.52
N LYS A 64 -14.02 -4.17 8.52
CA LYS A 64 -13.80 -3.53 9.81
C LYS A 64 -12.61 -2.59 9.79
N SER A 65 -11.45 -3.09 9.36
CA SER A 65 -10.21 -2.31 9.36
C SER A 65 -9.16 -2.88 8.39
N ILE A 66 -8.30 -1.99 7.91
CA ILE A 66 -7.05 -2.32 7.21
C ILE A 66 -5.90 -1.73 8.04
N THR A 67 -5.00 -2.59 8.51
CA THR A 67 -3.76 -2.19 9.17
C THR A 67 -2.60 -2.38 8.21
N LEU A 68 -1.83 -1.32 7.95
CA LEU A 68 -0.67 -1.39 7.06
C LEU A 68 0.61 -1.18 7.86
N ASN A 69 1.46 -2.21 7.89
CA ASN A 69 2.79 -2.15 8.48
C ASN A 69 3.80 -1.77 7.40
N LEU A 70 4.56 -0.70 7.63
CA LEU A 70 5.51 -0.15 6.67
C LEU A 70 6.94 -0.35 7.18
N GLY A 71 7.80 -0.90 6.33
CA GLY A 71 9.24 -1.04 6.58
C GLY A 71 9.98 0.27 6.30
N ASN A 72 10.42 0.45 5.05
CA ASN A 72 11.01 1.70 4.59
C ASN A 72 9.94 2.56 3.90
N VAL A 73 9.71 3.76 4.43
CA VAL A 73 8.88 4.80 3.78
C VAL A 73 9.79 5.91 3.31
N HIS A 74 9.66 6.30 2.05
CA HIS A 74 10.54 7.30 1.46
C HIS A 74 9.79 8.22 0.50
N ILE A 75 10.41 9.36 0.24
CA ILE A 75 10.05 10.34 -0.78
C ILE A 75 11.26 10.47 -1.70
N TYR A 76 11.03 10.47 -3.02
CA TYR A 76 12.08 10.74 -3.98
C TYR A 76 12.50 12.22 -3.97
N GLU A 77 13.79 12.47 -4.15
CA GLU A 77 14.38 13.82 -4.05
C GLU A 77 13.72 14.84 -4.99
N ASN A 78 13.42 14.45 -6.23
CA ASN A 78 12.74 15.29 -7.22
C ASN A 78 11.27 15.64 -6.87
N ASN A 79 10.73 15.06 -5.80
CA ASN A 79 9.37 15.30 -5.33
C ASN A 79 9.29 15.96 -3.96
N ILE A 80 10.40 16.32 -3.31
CA ILE A 80 10.40 16.94 -1.98
C ILE A 80 9.57 18.24 -1.98
N ASP A 81 9.90 19.20 -2.86
CA ASP A 81 9.20 20.49 -2.94
C ASP A 81 7.70 20.33 -3.22
N LYS A 82 7.33 19.33 -4.03
CA LYS A 82 5.94 19.03 -4.36
C LYS A 82 5.21 18.43 -3.15
N THR A 83 5.86 17.55 -2.39
CA THR A 83 5.29 17.02 -1.16
C THR A 83 5.04 18.15 -0.16
N GLU A 84 5.97 19.09 0.00
CA GLU A 84 5.78 20.25 0.87
C GLU A 84 4.59 21.12 0.42
N GLN A 85 4.45 21.36 -0.89
CA GLN A 85 3.29 22.08 -1.44
C GLN A 85 1.97 21.36 -1.17
N LEU A 86 1.94 20.04 -1.30
CA LEU A 86 0.74 19.24 -1.01
C LEU A 86 0.38 19.36 0.46
N LEU A 87 1.36 19.23 1.36
CA LEU A 87 1.17 19.36 2.82
C LEU A 87 0.74 20.79 3.23
N ALA A 88 1.12 21.81 2.46
CA ALA A 88 0.64 23.18 2.63
C ALA A 88 -0.81 23.40 2.13
N GLY A 89 -1.46 22.37 1.57
CA GLY A 89 -2.85 22.41 1.12
C GLY A 89 -3.04 22.86 -0.33
N ASN A 90 -1.99 22.83 -1.16
CA ASN A 90 -2.14 23.13 -2.58
C ASN A 90 -2.84 21.97 -3.31
N GLU A 91 -3.98 22.26 -3.94
CA GLU A 91 -4.83 21.24 -4.58
C GLU A 91 -4.30 20.76 -5.94
N ASN A 92 -3.37 21.48 -6.58
CA ASN A 92 -2.93 21.22 -7.95
C ASN A 92 -1.50 20.68 -8.07
N VAL A 93 -1.02 19.97 -7.04
CA VAL A 93 0.31 19.36 -7.03
C VAL A 93 0.35 18.14 -7.95
N LYS A 94 1.41 18.06 -8.77
CA LYS A 94 1.69 16.90 -9.63
C LYS A 94 3.07 16.36 -9.33
N PHE A 95 3.13 15.08 -8.93
CA PHE A 95 4.37 14.37 -8.71
C PHE A 95 4.98 13.85 -10.01
N GLU A 96 6.30 13.74 -10.03
CA GLU A 96 7.06 13.12 -11.11
C GLU A 96 7.31 11.65 -10.81
N LEU A 97 7.20 10.80 -11.84
CA LEU A 97 7.67 9.43 -11.77
C LEU A 97 9.18 9.40 -12.04
N ASN A 98 9.95 8.77 -11.16
CA ASN A 98 11.30 8.35 -11.50
C ASN A 98 11.18 7.11 -12.38
N VAL A 99 11.18 7.32 -13.70
CA VAL A 99 11.26 6.25 -14.71
C VAL A 99 12.69 6.12 -15.19
#